data_AF-A0A6A1Q3I5-F1
#
_entry.id   AF-A0A6A1Q3I5-F1
#
_cell.length_a   1.000
_cell.length_b   1.000
_cell.length_c   1.000
_cell.angle_alpha   90.00
_cell.angle_beta   90.00
_cell.angle_gamma   90.00
#
_symmetry.space_group_name_H-M   'P 1'
#
loop_
_entity.id
_entity.type
_entity.pdbx_description
1 polymer ?
#
loop_
_entity_poly.entity_id
_entity_poly.type
_entity_poly.pdbx_seq_one_letter_code
_entity_poly.pdbx_strand_id
1 'polypeptide(L)'
;MLTDMMKGNVTHVLPTVLMGGWTNMTFSGFVTTRVPFPLTLPFKPMLQQGIKLLTLDASWVSSASWYFLNVFGLRGIYSLILGQDNAADQSQMMQERMTGAATAMAADTDKAFKTEWEALEPTDHQWALDDVIEELVAEDLHFEGMFKKELQTSIF
;
A
#
# COMPACT_ATOMS: atom_id res chain seq x y z
N MET A 1 1.37 -22.04 -1.14
CA MET A 1 0.50 -20.93 -0.65
C MET A 1 1.21 -20.05 0.37
N LEU A 2 1.42 -20.48 1.63
CA LEU A 2 2.14 -19.64 2.61
C LEU A 2 3.59 -19.33 2.17
N THR A 3 4.29 -20.34 1.65
CA THR A 3 5.67 -20.21 1.15
C THR A 3 5.78 -19.26 -0.04
N ASP A 4 4.80 -19.24 -0.94
CA ASP A 4 4.83 -18.40 -2.14
C ASP A 4 4.59 -16.93 -1.80
N MET A 5 3.68 -16.67 -0.87
CA MET A 5 3.39 -15.34 -0.33
C MET A 5 4.56 -14.80 0.51
N MET A 6 5.19 -15.67 1.32
CA MET A 6 6.41 -15.31 2.05
C MET A 6 7.59 -15.07 1.10
N LYS A 7 7.73 -15.87 0.05
CA LYS A 7 8.81 -15.74 -0.94
C LYS A 7 8.73 -14.41 -1.68
N GLY A 8 7.55 -14.01 -2.14
CA GLY A 8 7.34 -12.70 -2.77
C GLY A 8 7.67 -11.53 -1.82
N ASN A 9 7.31 -11.64 -0.55
CA ASN A 9 7.64 -10.63 0.46
C ASN A 9 9.15 -10.56 0.75
N VAL A 10 9.82 -11.70 0.86
CA VAL A 10 11.27 -11.78 1.09
C VAL A 10 12.05 -11.22 -0.10
N THR A 11 11.62 -11.46 -1.34
CA THR A 11 12.31 -10.93 -2.52
C THR A 11 12.31 -9.39 -2.60
N HIS A 12 11.33 -8.72 -1.99
CA HIS A 12 11.30 -7.25 -1.93
C HIS A 12 11.97 -6.67 -0.67
N VAL A 13 11.88 -7.35 0.48
CA VAL A 13 12.50 -6.89 1.74
C VAL A 13 14.01 -7.12 1.75
N LEU A 14 14.47 -8.24 1.20
CA LEU A 14 15.86 -8.65 1.28
C LEU A 14 16.81 -7.63 0.62
N PRO A 15 16.57 -7.12 -0.61
CA PRO A 15 17.43 -6.11 -1.21
C PRO A 15 17.53 -4.84 -0.37
N THR A 16 16.41 -4.38 0.19
CA THR A 16 16.34 -3.17 1.02
C THR A 16 17.16 -3.30 2.30
N VAL A 17 17.06 -4.44 2.99
CA VAL A 17 17.84 -4.70 4.22
C VAL A 17 19.32 -4.85 3.91
N LEU A 18 19.67 -5.55 2.82
CA LEU A 18 21.06 -5.71 2.39
C LEU A 18 21.71 -4.37 2.04
N MET A 19 21.02 -3.51 1.29
CA MET A 19 21.51 -2.18 0.95
C MET A 19 21.61 -1.26 2.18
N GLY A 20 20.69 -1.37 3.14
CA GLY A 20 20.78 -0.67 4.42
C GLY A 20 22.00 -1.13 5.23
N GLY A 21 22.27 -2.43 5.29
CA GLY A 21 23.46 -3.00 5.93
C GLY A 21 24.76 -2.56 5.25
N TRP A 22 24.78 -2.57 3.91
CA TRP A 22 25.92 -2.09 3.12
C TRP A 22 26.21 -0.60 3.36
N THR A 23 25.17 0.22 3.43
CA THR A 23 25.28 1.66 3.74
C THR A 23 25.85 1.86 5.14
N ASN A 24 25.38 1.09 6.12
CA ASN A 24 25.91 1.15 7.49
C ASN A 24 27.39 0.72 7.57
N MET A 25 27.80 -0.28 6.79
CA MET A 25 29.19 -0.74 6.75
C MET A 25 30.13 0.27 6.06
N THR A 26 29.72 0.84 4.94
CA THR A 26 30.55 1.74 4.12
C THR A 26 30.59 3.17 4.65
N PHE A 27 29.47 3.65 5.22
CA PHE A 27 29.28 5.02 5.67
C PHE A 27 29.08 5.11 7.19
N SER A 28 29.84 4.33 7.95
CA SER A 28 29.83 4.36 9.43
C SER A 28 30.71 5.50 9.99
N GLY A 29 30.39 5.98 11.19
CA GLY A 29 31.28 6.86 11.96
C GLY A 29 31.13 8.36 11.73
N PHE A 30 30.18 8.81 10.92
CA PHE A 30 29.87 10.23 10.74
C PHE A 30 28.36 10.54 10.82
N VAL A 31 28.05 11.81 11.05
CA VAL A 31 26.67 12.34 11.07
C VAL A 31 26.30 12.81 9.67
N THR A 32 25.14 12.43 9.17
CA THR A 32 24.71 12.77 7.79
C THR A 32 23.88 14.05 7.75
N THR A 33 22.81 14.11 8.52
CA THR A 33 21.89 15.26 8.51
C THR A 33 21.20 15.44 9.86
N ARG A 34 20.55 16.59 10.03
CA ARG A 34 19.71 16.90 11.17
C ARG A 34 18.26 16.93 10.72
N VAL A 35 17.40 16.14 11.35
CA VAL A 35 15.95 16.21 11.10
C VAL A 35 15.34 17.44 11.79
N PRO A 36 14.34 18.11 11.18
CA PRO A 36 13.77 19.36 11.68
C PRO A 36 12.77 19.17 12.83
N PHE A 37 12.59 17.97 13.35
CA PHE A 37 11.68 17.64 14.44
C PHE A 37 12.43 16.96 15.61
N PRO A 38 11.97 17.17 16.85
CA PRO A 38 12.55 16.52 18.02
C PRO A 38 12.24 15.02 18.01
N LEU A 39 13.26 14.20 18.22
CA LEU A 39 13.15 12.74 18.30
C LEU A 39 13.33 12.27 19.75
N THR A 40 12.67 11.19 20.13
CA THR A 40 12.78 10.65 21.49
C THR A 40 14.07 9.84 21.67
N LEU A 41 14.63 9.89 22.89
CA LEU A 41 15.88 9.20 23.28
C LEU A 41 15.92 7.68 23.00
N PRO A 42 14.81 6.91 23.09
CA PRO A 42 14.83 5.48 22.79
C PRO A 42 15.20 5.14 21.34
N PHE A 43 14.98 6.05 20.39
CA PHE A 43 15.36 5.84 18.99
C PHE A 43 16.84 6.12 18.73
N LYS A 44 17.53 6.79 19.65
CA LYS A 44 18.93 7.18 19.53
C LYS A 44 19.89 6.03 19.14
N PRO A 45 19.89 4.86 19.82
CA PRO A 45 20.80 3.76 19.43
C PRO A 45 20.54 3.22 18.02
N MET A 46 19.30 3.31 17.53
CA MET A 46 18.92 2.91 16.17
C MET A 46 19.32 3.99 15.14
N LEU A 47 19.16 5.27 15.50
CA LEU A 47 19.38 6.40 14.61
C LEU A 47 20.85 6.84 14.49
N GLN A 48 21.65 6.52 15.50
CA GLN A 48 23.05 6.90 15.61
C GLN A 48 23.97 5.68 15.60
N GLN A 49 23.52 4.59 14.95
CA GLN A 49 24.34 3.40 14.78
C GLN A 49 25.67 3.76 14.11
N GLY A 50 26.78 3.42 14.75
CA GLY A 50 28.14 3.77 14.30
C GLY A 50 28.71 5.07 14.89
N ILE A 51 27.95 5.84 15.68
CA ILE A 51 28.40 7.09 16.31
C ILE A 51 28.55 6.88 17.83
N LYS A 52 29.72 7.19 18.40
CA LYS A 52 30.03 6.96 19.83
C LYS A 52 29.77 8.17 20.75
N LEU A 53 29.04 9.17 20.27
CA LEU A 53 28.80 10.42 21.00
C LEU A 53 27.48 10.37 21.79
N LEU A 54 27.57 10.06 23.09
CA LEU A 54 26.41 9.94 23.98
C LEU A 54 25.70 11.27 24.26
N THR A 55 26.37 12.40 24.11
CA THR A 55 25.81 13.75 24.34
C THR A 55 25.10 14.34 23.13
N LEU A 56 25.23 13.71 21.95
CA LEU A 56 24.64 14.23 20.71
C LEU A 56 23.11 14.16 20.76
N ASP A 57 22.41 15.18 20.29
CA ASP A 57 20.95 15.18 20.23
C ASP A 57 20.44 14.10 19.25
N ALA A 58 19.28 13.50 19.53
CA ALA A 58 18.69 12.42 18.73
C ALA A 58 18.23 12.90 17.34
N SER A 59 18.09 14.21 17.12
CA SER A 59 17.80 14.80 15.81
C SER A 59 18.93 14.64 14.79
N TRP A 60 20.15 14.32 15.24
CA TRP A 60 21.27 14.02 14.34
C TRP A 60 21.26 12.54 13.97
N VAL A 61 21.18 12.25 12.67
CA VAL A 61 21.01 10.90 12.16
C VAL A 61 22.25 10.40 11.41
N SER A 62 22.50 9.09 11.49
CA SER A 62 23.54 8.40 10.72
C SER A 62 23.08 8.14 9.28
N SER A 63 24.01 7.69 8.45
CA SER A 63 23.80 7.34 7.05
C SER A 63 22.76 6.22 6.87
N ALA A 64 22.78 5.21 7.73
CA ALA A 64 21.83 4.09 7.70
C ALA A 64 20.39 4.56 7.97
N SER A 65 20.22 5.46 8.93
CA SER A 65 18.92 6.02 9.26
C SER A 65 18.39 6.94 8.16
N TRP A 66 19.28 7.71 7.53
CA TRP A 66 18.94 8.50 6.35
C TRP A 66 18.47 7.62 5.19
N TYR A 67 19.12 6.48 4.95
CA TYR A 67 18.69 5.49 3.95
C TYR A 67 17.27 5.00 4.23
N PHE A 68 16.98 4.54 5.46
CA PHE A 68 15.65 4.06 5.81
C PHE A 68 14.58 5.16 5.67
N LEU A 69 14.91 6.41 6.04
CA LEU A 69 14.00 7.54 5.86
C LEU A 69 13.64 7.76 4.38
N ASN A 70 14.62 7.65 3.48
CA ASN A 70 14.37 7.73 2.03
C ASN A 70 13.57 6.54 1.51
N VAL A 71 13.84 5.31 1.96
CA VAL A 71 13.07 4.13 1.57
C VAL A 71 11.59 4.27 1.93
N PHE A 72 11.29 4.77 3.13
CA PHE A 72 9.90 4.97 3.55
C PHE A 72 9.23 6.18 2.88
N GLY A 73 9.98 7.28 2.67
CA GLY A 73 9.43 8.52 2.10
C GLY A 73 9.26 8.52 0.58
N LEU A 74 10.14 7.84 -0.17
CA LEU A 74 10.11 7.86 -1.64
C LEU A 74 8.97 7.03 -2.23
N ARG A 75 8.30 6.20 -1.44
CA ARG A 75 7.16 5.39 -1.89
C ARG A 75 6.03 6.22 -2.51
N GLY A 76 5.62 7.30 -1.85
CA GLY A 76 4.54 8.16 -2.36
C GLY A 76 4.92 8.80 -3.69
N ILE A 77 6.20 9.14 -3.85
CA ILE A 77 6.75 9.66 -5.11
C ILE A 77 6.73 8.57 -6.19
N TYR A 78 7.11 7.33 -5.87
CA TYR A 78 7.05 6.21 -6.82
C TYR A 78 5.61 5.90 -7.26
N SER A 79 4.62 6.00 -6.37
CA SER A 79 3.21 5.81 -6.76
C SER A 79 2.74 6.89 -7.73
N LEU A 80 3.17 8.14 -7.56
CA LEU A 80 2.83 9.22 -8.49
C LEU A 80 3.49 9.05 -9.86
N ILE A 81 4.74 8.56 -9.90
CA ILE A 81 5.50 8.40 -11.15
C ILE A 81 5.07 7.14 -11.91
N LEU A 82 4.84 6.03 -11.20
CA LEU A 82 4.59 4.71 -11.80
C LEU A 82 3.11 4.32 -11.84
N GLY A 83 2.23 5.06 -11.15
CA GLY A 83 0.80 4.76 -11.10
C GLY A 83 0.45 3.56 -10.21
N GLN A 84 -0.64 2.86 -10.55
CA GLN A 84 -1.22 1.78 -9.75
C GLN A 84 -0.42 0.46 -9.78
N ASP A 85 0.46 0.26 -10.77
CA ASP A 85 1.34 -0.91 -10.87
C ASP A 85 2.63 -0.79 -10.04
N ASN A 86 2.62 0.04 -9.00
CA ASN A 86 3.81 0.30 -8.20
C ASN A 86 4.16 -0.92 -7.33
N ALA A 87 5.03 -1.79 -7.83
CA ALA A 87 5.59 -2.91 -7.08
C ALA A 87 6.41 -2.49 -5.83
N ALA A 88 6.68 -1.19 -5.63
CA ALA A 88 7.30 -0.67 -4.41
C ALA A 88 6.28 -0.43 -3.27
N ASP A 89 4.98 -0.70 -3.49
CA ASP A 89 3.90 -0.42 -2.55
C ASP A 89 3.83 -1.45 -1.36
N GLN A 90 4.93 -1.64 -0.61
CA GLN A 90 5.06 -2.41 0.65
C GLN A 90 4.12 -2.11 1.87
N SER A 91 3.48 -0.95 2.05
CA SER A 91 2.61 -0.58 3.19
C SER A 91 1.26 -1.27 3.14
N GLN A 92 0.70 -1.60 1.96
CA GLN A 92 -0.42 -2.55 1.88
C GLN A 92 0.02 -3.88 2.48
N MET A 93 1.18 -4.42 2.08
CA MET A 93 1.68 -5.70 2.62
C MET A 93 2.08 -5.65 4.11
N MET A 94 2.59 -4.52 4.60
CA MET A 94 2.96 -4.34 6.01
C MET A 94 1.72 -4.14 6.90
N GLN A 95 0.73 -3.41 6.38
CA GLN A 95 -0.59 -3.26 7.00
C GLN A 95 -1.31 -4.61 7.02
N GLU A 96 -1.31 -5.36 5.91
CA GLU A 96 -1.78 -6.74 5.82
C GLU A 96 -1.02 -7.68 6.76
N ARG A 97 0.27 -7.44 7.05
CA ARG A 97 0.97 -8.20 8.10
C ARG A 97 0.47 -7.90 9.50
N MET A 98 0.07 -6.65 9.76
CA MET A 98 -0.36 -6.21 11.09
C MET A 98 -1.85 -6.50 11.35
N THR A 99 -2.68 -6.42 10.32
CA THR A 99 -4.14 -6.70 10.39
C THR A 99 -4.51 -8.09 9.88
N GLY A 100 -3.72 -8.68 8.99
CA GLY A 100 -3.98 -9.95 8.31
C GLY A 100 -3.24 -11.17 8.86
N ALA A 101 -2.40 -11.02 9.89
CA ALA A 101 -1.87 -12.17 10.65
C ALA A 101 -2.98 -13.01 11.33
N ALA A 102 -4.23 -12.51 11.36
CA ALA A 102 -5.40 -13.24 11.83
C ALA A 102 -6.26 -13.86 10.71
N THR A 103 -6.08 -13.48 9.44
CA THR A 103 -6.98 -13.87 8.33
C THR A 103 -6.29 -14.57 7.15
N ALA A 104 -4.95 -14.60 7.08
CA ALA A 104 -4.22 -15.19 5.96
C ALA A 104 -3.70 -16.63 6.19
N MET A 105 -4.33 -17.39 7.11
CA MET A 105 -4.28 -18.85 6.99
C MET A 105 -5.22 -19.20 5.85
N ALA A 106 -4.64 -19.50 4.67
CA ALA A 106 -5.37 -19.95 3.49
C ALA A 106 -6.56 -20.80 3.92
N ALA A 107 -7.78 -20.26 3.74
CA ALA A 107 -8.98 -20.95 4.15
C ALA A 107 -8.96 -22.30 3.44
N ASP A 108 -8.85 -23.36 4.24
CA ASP A 108 -9.00 -24.73 3.81
C ASP A 108 -10.17 -24.79 2.82
N THR A 109 -9.96 -25.30 1.61
CA THR A 109 -10.93 -25.16 0.51
C THR A 109 -12.29 -25.70 0.94
N ASP A 110 -12.29 -26.78 1.71
CA ASP A 110 -13.50 -27.39 2.26
C ASP A 110 -14.22 -26.49 3.26
N LYS A 111 -13.44 -25.74 4.07
CA LYS A 111 -13.99 -24.75 5.00
C LYS A 111 -14.52 -23.52 4.24
N ALA A 112 -13.84 -23.08 3.19
CA ALA A 112 -14.31 -22.00 2.33
C ALA A 112 -15.63 -22.37 1.65
N PHE A 113 -15.75 -23.59 1.09
CA PHE A 113 -16.99 -24.09 0.48
C PHE A 113 -18.13 -24.19 1.49
N LYS A 114 -17.85 -24.70 2.70
CA LYS A 114 -18.86 -24.78 3.76
C LYS A 114 -19.35 -23.40 4.20
N THR A 115 -18.45 -22.42 4.27
CA THR A 115 -18.79 -21.04 4.64
C THR A 115 -19.68 -20.38 3.58
N GLU A 116 -19.33 -20.53 2.30
CA GLU A 116 -20.16 -20.01 1.19
C GLU A 116 -21.51 -20.72 1.11
N TRP A 117 -21.55 -22.04 1.36
CA TRP A 117 -22.80 -22.80 1.41
C TRP A 117 -23.75 -22.29 2.49
N GLU A 118 -23.25 -22.15 3.73
CA GLU A 118 -24.01 -21.62 4.87
C GLU A 118 -24.46 -20.17 4.63
N ALA A 119 -23.69 -19.37 3.88
CA ALA A 119 -24.05 -18.00 3.52
C ALA A 119 -25.12 -17.93 2.42
N LEU A 120 -25.13 -18.90 1.49
CA LEU A 120 -26.09 -18.98 0.40
C LEU A 120 -27.44 -19.58 0.85
N GLU A 121 -27.43 -20.47 1.84
CA GLU A 121 -28.62 -21.15 2.36
C GLU A 121 -29.78 -20.20 2.76
N PRO A 122 -29.56 -19.05 3.42
CA PRO A 122 -30.63 -18.10 3.74
C PRO A 122 -30.97 -17.11 2.61
N THR A 123 -30.33 -17.20 1.43
CA THR A 123 -30.57 -16.22 0.36
C THR A 123 -31.83 -16.56 -0.43
N ASP A 124 -32.81 -15.67 -0.37
CA ASP A 124 -34.00 -15.76 -1.20
C ASP A 124 -33.84 -14.94 -2.48
N HIS A 125 -34.43 -15.45 -3.56
CA HIS A 125 -34.47 -14.75 -4.83
C HIS A 125 -35.36 -13.50 -4.71
N GLN A 126 -34.75 -12.33 -4.84
CA GLN A 126 -35.47 -11.07 -5.01
C GLN A 126 -35.45 -10.70 -6.50
N TRP A 127 -36.63 -10.70 -7.12
CA TRP A 127 -36.77 -10.33 -8.52
C TRP A 127 -36.67 -8.80 -8.64
N ALA A 128 -35.56 -8.33 -9.21
CA ALA A 128 -35.27 -6.89 -9.30
C ALA A 128 -36.11 -6.13 -10.35
N LEU A 129 -36.82 -6.84 -11.24
CA LEU A 129 -37.55 -6.25 -12.37
C LEU A 129 -39.08 -6.22 -12.16
N ASP A 130 -39.57 -6.39 -10.92
CA ASP A 130 -41.02 -6.44 -10.66
C ASP A 130 -41.64 -5.05 -10.86
N ASP A 131 -40.95 -4.01 -10.38
CA ASP A 131 -41.43 -2.62 -10.42
C ASP A 131 -40.78 -1.78 -11.54
N VAL A 132 -39.98 -2.39 -12.41
CA VAL A 132 -39.19 -1.66 -13.44
C VAL A 132 -40.06 -0.89 -14.42
N ILE A 133 -41.28 -1.38 -14.68
CA ILE A 133 -42.23 -0.70 -15.57
C ILE A 133 -42.80 0.53 -14.89
N GLU A 134 -43.10 0.45 -13.59
CA GLU A 134 -43.61 1.57 -12.83
C GLU A 134 -42.53 2.66 -12.66
N GLU A 135 -41.29 2.26 -12.39
CA GLU A 135 -40.13 3.16 -12.31
C GLU A 135 -39.86 3.86 -13.66
N LEU A 136 -39.88 3.10 -14.76
CA LEU A 136 -39.63 3.64 -16.11
C LEU A 136 -40.73 4.59 -16.59
N VAL A 137 -41.97 4.39 -16.15
CA VAL A 137 -43.12 5.25 -16.51
C VAL A 137 -43.19 6.47 -15.58
N ALA A 138 -42.65 6.39 -14.36
CA ALA A 138 -42.64 7.49 -13.40
C ALA A 138 -41.67 8.62 -13.80
N GLU A 139 -40.60 8.32 -14.55
CA GLU A 139 -39.64 9.30 -15.04
C GLU A 139 -39.77 9.51 -16.56
N ASP A 140 -39.62 10.77 -17.01
CA ASP A 140 -39.49 11.06 -18.43
C ASP A 140 -38.15 10.54 -18.96
N LEU A 141 -38.18 9.86 -20.11
CA LEU A 141 -36.97 9.33 -20.73
C LEU A 141 -35.98 10.46 -21.07
N HIS A 142 -34.81 10.43 -20.44
CA HIS A 142 -33.73 11.39 -20.68
C HIS A 142 -33.10 11.20 -22.08
N PHE A 143 -33.71 11.81 -23.09
CA PHE A 143 -33.23 11.81 -24.48
C PHE A 143 -32.29 12.99 -24.82
N GLU A 144 -31.91 13.79 -23.82
CA GLU A 144 -31.00 14.92 -24.00
C GLU A 144 -29.61 14.45 -24.45
N GLY A 145 -29.26 14.73 -25.71
CA GLY A 145 -27.99 14.33 -26.33
C GLY A 145 -28.12 13.40 -27.53
N MET A 146 -29.33 12.88 -27.82
CA MET A 146 -29.55 11.95 -28.93
C MET A 146 -29.20 12.55 -30.31
N PHE A 147 -29.30 13.87 -30.46
CA PHE A 147 -28.99 14.61 -31.70
C PHE A 147 -27.70 15.43 -31.64
N LYS A 148 -26.81 15.23 -30.64
CA LYS A 148 -25.60 16.06 -30.47
C LYS A 148 -24.40 15.63 -31.33
N LYS A 149 -24.61 14.83 -32.36
CA LYS A 149 -23.62 14.47 -33.38
C LYS A 149 -24.19 14.83 -34.75
N GLU A 150 -23.79 15.99 -35.26
CA GLU A 150 -23.57 16.34 -36.69
C GLU A 150 -23.46 17.87 -36.82
N LEU A 151 -22.43 18.47 -36.22
CA LEU A 151 -21.95 19.80 -36.62
C LEU A 151 -20.46 19.96 -36.26
N GLN A 152 -19.68 18.96 -36.70
CA GLN A 152 -18.27 19.16 -36.97
C GLN A 152 -18.00 18.72 -38.40
N THR A 153 -18.21 19.64 -39.33
CA THR A 153 -17.53 19.56 -40.61
C THR A 153 -17.12 20.97 -41.00
N SER A 154 -15.86 21.27 -40.70
CA SER A 154 -14.93 21.99 -41.57
C SER A 154 -15.48 23.25 -42.26
N ILE A 155 -15.00 24.43 -41.86
CA ILE A 155 -14.38 25.42 -42.75
C ILE A 155 -13.98 26.68 -41.94
N PHE A 156 -12.70 27.04 -42.09
CA PHE A 156 -11.89 28.16 -41.56
C PHE A 156 -11.41 28.08 -40.11
#